data_AF-A0A5S3PGM9-F1
#
_entry.id   AF-A0A5S3PGM9-F1
#
_cell.length_a   1.000
_cell.length_b   1.000
_cell.length_c   1.000
_cell.angle_alpha   90.00
_cell.angle_beta   90.00
_cell.angle_gamma   90.00
#
_symmetry.space_group_name_H-M   'P 1'
#
loop_
_entity.id
_entity.type
_entity.pdbx_description
1 polymer ?
#
loop_
_entity_poly.entity_id
_entity_poly.type
_entity_poly.pdbx_seq_one_letter_code
_entity_poly.pdbx_strand_id
1 'polypeptide(L)'
;MIRKLLLVIIVAVGSNIYGQQCPAINYPADGETDIPVDATITWTEVTGINGYLLSLGTTPGGTELLNREPTGIINSYKAPVGLPENTRIFATLSIIDATAQPVACGGIIFNTMDVTTPPPCTILIAPDNNATNVTAVTDIIWAYAPTATSYVVSIGTSEGGTDILNEVNVGNVLSYDPPMSLPQDLRIYVTVRPENENGNMAPCTEESFFTGEVDDPCEQTDSVTGEVTSSRPEIELPNRYTKCVDSGQIMVSPEGQADGFRWYRVEGNNETLLSQNRNYQINEVGNYILESYNIITKSGVNLECVSANNFNVVASEVATIESIGIRKLTAGKEVTVNAVGLGEYEYALDDSEGEYQDDPVFVNVPEGPHTVFVRDKNGCGIVSRLIERGLKPEDFPNFFTPNGDGINDYWQFVPPPEISDVLEVLKGSISIFDRYGNLLLELDPNSRGWNGNFNGKQLPSSDYWFKVVSTNQQKMIGHFSLKR
;
A
#
# COMPACT_ATOMS: atom_id res chain seq x y z
N MET A 1 88.10 85.89 -6.77
CA MET A 1 87.70 85.69 -8.18
C MET A 1 87.49 84.21 -8.43
N ILE A 2 86.39 83.87 -9.12
CA ILE A 2 85.97 82.55 -9.63
C ILE A 2 85.44 81.56 -8.57
N ARG A 3 84.11 81.58 -8.35
CA ARG A 3 83.36 80.43 -7.83
C ARG A 3 82.45 79.92 -8.95
N LYS A 4 82.59 78.62 -9.21
CA LYS A 4 82.07 77.85 -10.33
C LYS A 4 80.53 77.81 -10.35
N LEU A 5 79.97 78.02 -11.53
CA LEU A 5 78.56 77.80 -11.86
C LEU A 5 78.35 76.27 -12.01
N LEU A 6 77.55 75.65 -11.15
CA LEU A 6 77.07 74.28 -11.34
C LEU A 6 75.82 74.32 -12.23
N LEU A 7 75.91 73.73 -13.43
CA LEU A 7 74.78 73.46 -14.30
C LEU A 7 74.17 72.11 -13.86
N VAL A 8 72.94 72.12 -13.35
CA VAL A 8 72.17 70.90 -13.07
C VAL A 8 71.38 70.56 -14.34
N ILE A 9 71.77 69.48 -15.02
CA ILE A 9 71.03 68.90 -16.13
C ILE A 9 69.96 67.99 -15.53
N ILE A 10 68.69 68.38 -15.65
CA ILE A 10 67.53 67.55 -15.33
C ILE A 10 67.28 66.64 -16.54
N VAL A 11 67.62 65.36 -16.41
CA VAL A 11 67.23 64.31 -17.35
C VAL A 11 65.79 63.92 -17.00
N ALA A 12 64.83 64.33 -17.83
CA ALA A 12 63.46 63.85 -17.75
C ALA A 12 63.42 62.39 -18.22
N VAL A 13 63.37 61.46 -17.27
CA VAL A 13 63.05 60.05 -17.56
C VAL A 13 61.57 60.00 -17.90
N GLY A 14 61.26 59.88 -19.19
CA GLY A 14 59.91 59.58 -19.65
C GLY A 14 59.51 58.21 -19.14
N SER A 15 58.66 58.18 -18.12
CA SER A 15 57.94 56.99 -17.71
C SER A 15 56.97 56.62 -18.84
N ASN A 16 57.34 55.62 -19.65
CA ASN A 16 56.41 54.92 -20.53
C ASN A 16 55.37 54.25 -19.64
N ILE A 17 54.22 54.89 -19.51
CA ILE A 17 53.00 54.25 -19.01
C ILE A 17 52.62 53.26 -20.12
N TYR A 18 52.88 51.97 -19.92
CA TYR A 18 52.30 50.94 -20.77
C TYR A 18 50.79 50.95 -20.53
N GLY A 19 50.05 51.63 -21.40
CA GLY A 19 48.60 51.42 -21.50
C GLY A 19 48.37 49.95 -21.80
N GLN A 20 47.51 49.31 -21.01
CA GLN A 20 47.15 47.91 -21.22
C GLN A 20 46.60 47.73 -22.64
N GLN A 21 47.28 46.92 -23.46
CA GLN A 21 46.92 46.75 -24.86
C GLN A 21 45.70 45.84 -24.96
N CYS A 22 44.67 46.29 -25.67
CA CYS A 22 43.49 45.48 -25.92
C CYS A 22 43.83 44.27 -26.79
N PRO A 23 43.31 43.06 -26.46
CA PRO A 23 43.41 41.90 -27.32
C PRO A 23 42.66 42.12 -28.65
N ALA A 24 43.16 41.51 -29.73
CA ALA A 24 42.49 41.46 -31.02
C ALA A 24 42.03 40.04 -31.32
N ILE A 25 40.78 39.89 -31.77
CA ILE A 25 40.26 38.61 -32.30
C ILE A 25 41.03 38.31 -33.59
N ASN A 26 41.67 37.15 -33.65
CA ASN A 26 42.50 36.73 -34.78
C ASN A 26 41.83 35.65 -35.64
N TYR A 27 40.82 34.94 -35.12
CA TYR A 27 39.95 34.08 -35.92
C TYR A 27 38.55 34.03 -35.29
N PRO A 28 37.47 34.19 -36.07
CA PRO A 28 37.45 34.64 -37.47
C PRO A 28 38.10 36.01 -37.70
N ALA A 29 38.46 36.33 -38.93
CA ALA A 29 38.91 37.68 -39.31
C ALA A 29 37.71 38.63 -39.48
N ASP A 30 37.95 39.94 -39.32
CA ASP A 30 36.90 40.95 -39.52
C ASP A 30 36.45 41.01 -40.99
N GLY A 31 35.15 40.86 -41.20
CA GLY A 31 34.48 40.75 -42.48
C GLY A 31 34.50 39.35 -43.11
N GLU A 32 35.07 38.33 -42.46
CA GLU A 32 35.18 36.99 -43.03
C GLU A 32 33.80 36.33 -43.24
N THR A 33 33.67 35.54 -44.31
CA THR A 33 32.45 34.80 -44.67
C THR A 33 32.72 33.30 -44.66
N ASP A 34 31.66 32.49 -44.71
CA ASP A 34 31.73 31.03 -44.74
C ASP A 34 32.44 30.42 -43.52
N ILE A 35 32.28 31.07 -42.36
CA ILE A 35 32.81 30.56 -41.09
C ILE A 35 32.01 29.32 -40.65
N PRO A 36 32.67 28.19 -40.35
CA PRO A 36 31.99 27.01 -39.82
C PRO A 36 31.17 27.34 -38.57
N VAL A 37 29.97 26.78 -38.46
CA VAL A 37 29.09 27.00 -37.30
C VAL A 37 29.69 26.47 -36.00
N ASP A 38 30.66 25.55 -36.05
CA ASP A 38 31.39 25.02 -34.89
C ASP A 38 32.78 25.69 -34.70
N ALA A 39 33.03 26.82 -35.37
CA ALA A 39 34.28 27.55 -35.27
C ALA A 39 34.59 27.99 -33.82
N THR A 40 35.88 27.91 -33.47
CA THR A 40 36.39 28.43 -32.20
C THR A 40 36.87 29.85 -32.40
N ILE A 41 36.26 30.82 -31.73
CA ILE A 41 36.69 32.21 -31.75
C ILE A 41 37.97 32.31 -30.92
N THR A 42 39.01 32.96 -31.44
CA THR A 42 40.31 33.11 -30.76
C THR A 42 40.78 34.55 -30.80
N TRP A 43 41.58 34.94 -29.81
CA TRP A 43 42.21 36.26 -29.76
C TRP A 43 43.62 36.22 -29.20
N THR A 44 44.35 37.32 -29.37
CA THR A 44 45.70 37.49 -28.83
C THR A 44 45.68 37.52 -27.30
N GLU A 45 46.56 36.73 -26.67
CA GLU A 45 46.73 36.75 -25.22
C GLU A 45 47.31 38.09 -24.73
N VAL A 46 46.79 38.58 -23.59
CA VAL A 46 47.24 39.77 -22.88
C VAL A 46 47.59 39.39 -21.45
N THR A 47 48.79 39.78 -21.01
CA THR A 47 49.26 39.54 -19.64
C THR A 47 48.79 40.62 -18.67
N GLY A 48 48.62 40.29 -17.39
CA GLY A 48 48.29 41.27 -16.35
C GLY A 48 46.81 41.69 -16.30
N ILE A 49 45.94 40.90 -16.91
CA ILE A 49 44.48 40.97 -16.75
C ILE A 49 44.00 39.87 -15.80
N ASN A 50 42.81 40.05 -15.24
CA ASN A 50 42.11 39.02 -14.48
C ASN A 50 41.23 38.12 -15.36
N GLY A 51 40.93 38.52 -16.61
CA GLY A 51 40.31 37.65 -17.62
C GLY A 51 39.69 38.39 -18.81
N TYR A 52 39.04 37.65 -19.70
CA TYR A 52 38.28 38.17 -20.85
C TYR A 52 36.77 38.03 -20.65
N LEU A 53 36.02 38.90 -21.32
CA LEU A 53 34.57 38.84 -21.45
C LEU A 53 34.22 38.90 -22.94
N LEU A 54 33.57 37.86 -23.47
CA LEU A 54 33.12 37.81 -24.87
C LEU A 54 31.61 38.04 -24.93
N SER A 55 31.15 38.86 -25.87
CA SER A 55 29.73 38.96 -26.21
C SER A 55 29.51 38.77 -27.70
N LEU A 56 28.46 38.03 -28.05
CA LEU A 56 28.06 37.68 -29.41
C LEU A 56 26.60 38.08 -29.62
N GLY A 57 26.32 38.68 -30.77
CA GLY A 57 24.96 39.00 -31.21
C GLY A 57 24.84 39.01 -32.74
N THR A 58 23.63 39.13 -33.23
CA THR A 58 23.24 39.22 -34.65
C THR A 58 23.03 40.66 -35.11
N THR A 59 23.07 41.60 -34.17
CA THR A 59 22.97 43.05 -34.43
C THR A 59 24.17 43.79 -33.83
N PRO A 60 24.48 45.02 -34.30
CA PRO A 60 25.55 45.81 -33.71
C PRO A 60 25.33 46.05 -32.21
N GLY A 61 26.22 45.53 -31.36
CA GLY A 61 26.10 45.61 -29.91
C GLY A 61 25.12 44.61 -29.28
N GLY A 62 24.54 43.70 -30.08
CA GLY A 62 23.71 42.61 -29.61
C GLY A 62 24.50 41.63 -28.73
N THR A 63 23.81 41.03 -27.77
CA THR A 63 24.37 40.07 -26.81
C THR A 63 23.48 38.83 -26.63
N GLU A 64 22.52 38.64 -27.54
CA GLU A 64 21.49 37.60 -27.46
C GLU A 64 22.02 36.19 -27.71
N LEU A 65 23.20 36.03 -28.33
CA LEU A 65 23.85 34.72 -28.51
C LEU A 65 24.82 34.41 -27.36
N LEU A 66 25.51 35.43 -26.86
CA LEU A 66 26.40 35.33 -25.71
C LEU A 66 26.53 36.71 -25.06
N ASN A 67 26.31 36.81 -23.76
CA ASN A 67 26.33 38.09 -23.06
C ASN A 67 27.43 38.15 -22.00
N ARG A 68 28.55 38.80 -22.34
CA ARG A 68 29.67 39.04 -21.43
C ARG A 68 30.14 37.77 -20.72
N GLU A 69 30.29 36.70 -21.48
CA GLU A 69 30.72 35.41 -20.94
C GLU A 69 32.18 35.48 -20.48
N PRO A 70 32.47 35.15 -19.21
CA PRO A 70 33.83 35.15 -18.69
C PRO A 70 34.58 33.89 -19.13
N THR A 71 35.65 34.04 -19.92
CA THR A 71 36.51 32.92 -20.32
C THR A 71 37.74 32.76 -19.42
N GLY A 72 37.82 33.54 -18.34
CA GLY A 72 39.02 33.63 -17.50
C GLY A 72 40.20 34.12 -18.33
N ILE A 73 41.36 33.47 -18.20
CA ILE A 73 42.57 33.79 -18.97
C ILE A 73 42.68 32.99 -20.28
N ILE A 74 41.67 32.19 -20.62
CA ILE A 74 41.65 31.43 -21.88
C ILE A 74 41.34 32.38 -23.02
N ASN A 75 42.19 32.39 -24.04
CA ASN A 75 42.11 33.30 -25.20
C ASN A 75 41.33 32.71 -26.38
N SER A 76 40.38 31.82 -26.09
CA SER A 76 39.54 31.14 -27.07
C SER A 76 38.17 30.83 -26.50
N TYR A 77 37.16 30.79 -27.36
CA TYR A 77 35.80 30.41 -27.02
C TYR A 77 35.19 29.55 -28.12
N LYS A 78 34.67 28.38 -27.74
CA LYS A 78 33.86 27.54 -28.62
C LYS A 78 32.42 27.52 -28.09
N ALA A 79 31.47 27.91 -28.93
CA ALA A 79 30.06 27.89 -28.54
C ALA A 79 29.62 26.44 -28.22
N PRO A 80 29.03 26.16 -27.05
CA PRO A 80 28.65 24.80 -26.67
C PRO A 80 27.70 24.12 -27.65
N VAL A 81 26.81 24.91 -28.26
CA VAL A 81 25.77 24.44 -29.21
C VAL A 81 25.97 24.98 -30.64
N GLY A 82 27.20 25.37 -30.96
CA GLY A 82 27.53 26.03 -32.23
C GLY A 82 26.99 27.46 -32.36
N LEU A 83 27.32 28.08 -33.47
CA LEU A 83 26.83 29.39 -33.92
C LEU A 83 25.65 29.19 -34.89
N PRO A 84 24.71 30.14 -34.98
CA PRO A 84 23.64 30.06 -35.97
C PRO A 84 24.21 30.11 -37.40
N GLU A 85 23.63 29.35 -38.32
CA GLU A 85 24.05 29.30 -39.73
C GLU A 85 23.60 30.52 -40.53
N ASN A 86 24.26 30.79 -41.66
CA ASN A 86 23.94 31.88 -42.59
C ASN A 86 23.63 33.21 -41.87
N THR A 87 24.37 33.48 -40.80
CA THR A 87 24.06 34.55 -39.85
C THR A 87 25.25 35.48 -39.75
N ARG A 88 24.97 36.78 -39.80
CA ARG A 88 25.95 37.83 -39.53
C ARG A 88 26.13 37.97 -38.02
N ILE A 89 27.33 37.67 -37.54
CA ILE A 89 27.70 37.71 -36.12
C ILE A 89 28.53 38.95 -35.82
N PHE A 90 28.19 39.63 -34.73
CA PHE A 90 28.94 40.71 -34.11
C PHE A 90 29.59 40.16 -32.84
N ALA A 91 30.92 40.05 -32.83
CA ALA A 91 31.68 39.61 -31.67
C ALA A 91 32.39 40.80 -31.03
N THR A 92 32.17 41.02 -29.74
CA THR A 92 32.80 42.10 -28.97
C THR A 92 33.58 41.51 -27.81
N LEU A 93 34.80 42.00 -27.63
CA LEU A 93 35.70 41.53 -26.58
C LEU A 93 35.88 42.64 -25.54
N SER A 94 36.01 42.25 -24.29
CA SER A 94 36.39 43.12 -23.18
C SER A 94 37.38 42.38 -22.29
N ILE A 95 38.19 43.10 -21.53
CA ILE A 95 39.08 42.53 -20.51
C ILE A 95 38.61 42.94 -19.13
N ILE A 96 38.93 42.13 -18.12
CA ILE A 96 38.86 42.52 -16.72
C ILE A 96 40.29 42.88 -16.32
N ASP A 97 40.55 44.15 -16.05
CA ASP A 97 41.88 44.60 -15.67
C ASP A 97 42.29 44.11 -14.27
N ALA A 98 43.54 44.37 -13.87
CA ALA A 98 44.05 44.00 -12.54
C ALA A 98 43.27 44.66 -11.37
N THR A 99 42.50 45.71 -11.64
CA THR A 99 41.63 46.38 -10.65
C THR A 99 40.20 45.82 -10.62
N ALA A 100 39.97 44.71 -11.34
CA ALA A 100 38.69 44.04 -11.49
C ALA A 100 37.61 44.90 -12.18
N GLN A 101 38.02 45.84 -13.04
CA GLN A 101 37.11 46.64 -13.84
C GLN A 101 37.03 46.12 -15.28
N PRO A 102 35.82 46.04 -15.88
CA PRO A 102 35.67 45.69 -17.28
C PRO A 102 36.09 46.86 -18.18
N VAL A 103 37.08 46.62 -19.03
CA VAL A 103 37.54 47.55 -20.06
C VAL A 103 37.09 47.03 -21.42
N ALA A 104 36.26 47.81 -22.11
CA ALA A 104 35.78 47.46 -23.44
C ALA A 104 36.92 47.48 -24.47
N CYS A 105 37.01 46.42 -25.26
CA CYS A 105 37.95 46.32 -26.38
C CYS A 105 37.20 46.44 -27.71
N GLY A 106 37.90 46.18 -28.81
CA GLY A 106 37.29 46.12 -30.14
C GLY A 106 36.40 44.89 -30.33
N GLY A 107 35.81 44.83 -31.51
CA GLY A 107 35.03 43.69 -31.97
C GLY A 107 35.25 43.45 -33.45
N ILE A 108 34.75 42.32 -33.92
CA ILE A 108 34.74 41.96 -35.34
C ILE A 108 33.33 41.61 -35.79
N ILE A 109 33.14 41.59 -37.09
CA ILE A 109 31.92 41.12 -37.75
C ILE A 109 32.30 39.98 -38.67
N PHE A 110 31.57 38.87 -38.67
CA PHE A 110 31.78 37.79 -39.62
C PHE A 110 30.45 37.14 -40.00
N ASN A 111 30.42 36.30 -41.04
CA ASN A 111 29.23 35.55 -41.44
C ASN A 111 29.51 34.05 -41.37
N THR A 112 28.62 33.33 -40.71
CA THR A 112 28.65 31.87 -40.68
C THR A 112 28.23 31.29 -42.03
N MET A 113 28.73 30.10 -42.33
CA MET A 113 28.35 29.34 -43.52
C MET A 113 26.87 28.94 -43.49
N ASP A 114 26.32 28.69 -44.68
CA ASP A 114 25.02 28.05 -44.90
C ASP A 114 25.21 26.52 -44.80
N VAL A 115 24.51 25.85 -43.89
CA VAL A 115 24.59 24.39 -43.76
C VAL A 115 23.67 23.76 -44.79
N THR A 116 24.19 22.80 -45.56
CA THR A 116 23.44 22.13 -46.64
C THR A 116 23.26 20.63 -46.40
N THR A 117 23.67 20.14 -45.23
CA THR A 117 23.64 18.72 -44.88
C THR A 117 23.06 18.49 -43.49
N PRO A 118 22.40 17.34 -43.24
CA PRO A 118 22.02 16.92 -41.89
C PRO A 118 23.23 16.78 -40.96
N PRO A 119 23.04 16.97 -39.64
CA PRO A 119 24.09 16.77 -38.65
C PRO A 119 24.48 15.28 -38.52
N PRO A 120 25.73 14.97 -38.12
CA PRO A 120 26.14 13.61 -37.78
C PRO A 120 25.51 13.18 -36.45
N CYS A 121 25.48 11.88 -36.16
CA CYS A 121 25.01 11.37 -34.88
C CYS A 121 25.88 11.85 -33.70
N THR A 122 25.24 12.01 -32.54
CA THR A 122 25.91 12.31 -31.28
C THR A 122 26.11 11.04 -30.44
N ILE A 123 26.87 11.18 -29.36
CA ILE A 123 27.13 10.17 -28.34
C ILE A 123 26.78 10.70 -26.95
N LEU A 124 26.42 9.81 -26.04
CA LEU A 124 26.26 10.12 -24.63
C LEU A 124 27.61 10.49 -24.00
N ILE A 125 27.58 11.53 -23.17
CA ILE A 125 28.65 11.93 -22.26
C ILE A 125 28.36 11.42 -20.85
N ALA A 126 27.08 11.42 -20.45
CA ALA A 126 26.65 10.86 -19.18
C ALA A 126 25.17 10.42 -19.28
N PRO A 127 24.80 9.24 -18.79
CA PRO A 127 25.69 8.16 -18.36
C PRO A 127 26.52 7.60 -19.52
N ASP A 128 27.74 7.11 -19.23
CA ASP A 128 28.58 6.47 -20.24
C ASP A 128 27.88 5.24 -20.84
N ASN A 129 28.11 4.97 -22.12
CA ASN A 129 27.59 3.76 -22.75
C ASN A 129 28.14 2.50 -22.06
N ASN A 130 27.24 1.59 -21.73
CA ASN A 130 27.41 0.39 -20.92
C ASN A 130 27.81 0.62 -19.46
N ALA A 131 27.64 1.83 -18.93
CA ALA A 131 27.82 2.09 -17.50
C ALA A 131 26.93 1.17 -16.67
N THR A 132 27.45 0.74 -15.53
CA THR A 132 26.73 -0.05 -14.53
C THR A 132 26.55 0.76 -13.26
N ASN A 133 25.47 0.52 -12.53
CA ASN A 133 25.19 1.15 -11.24
C ASN A 133 24.99 2.67 -11.34
N VAL A 134 24.28 3.10 -12.38
CA VAL A 134 23.87 4.49 -12.56
C VAL A 134 22.69 4.78 -11.64
N THR A 135 22.65 5.94 -10.97
CA THR A 135 21.47 6.34 -10.19
C THR A 135 20.24 6.49 -11.09
N ALA A 136 19.07 6.05 -10.61
CA ALA A 136 17.80 6.24 -11.31
C ALA A 136 17.41 7.73 -11.48
N VAL A 137 18.01 8.62 -10.69
CA VAL A 137 17.87 10.08 -10.82
C VAL A 137 19.13 10.61 -11.49
N THR A 138 19.19 10.52 -12.81
CA THR A 138 20.32 10.99 -13.62
C THR A 138 19.84 11.78 -14.82
N ASP A 139 20.58 12.83 -15.15
CA ASP A 139 20.44 13.53 -16.42
C ASP A 139 21.00 12.68 -17.56
N ILE A 140 20.43 12.83 -18.75
CA ILE A 140 20.95 12.32 -20.01
C ILE A 140 21.68 13.46 -20.70
N ILE A 141 23.00 13.34 -20.84
CA ILE A 141 23.90 14.37 -21.39
C ILE A 141 24.59 13.78 -22.62
N TRP A 142 24.62 14.55 -23.72
CA TRP A 142 25.24 14.14 -24.97
C TRP A 142 26.21 15.20 -25.52
N ALA A 143 27.08 14.77 -26.42
CA ALA A 143 28.01 15.66 -27.10
C ALA A 143 27.29 16.57 -28.11
N TYR A 144 27.85 17.74 -28.37
CA TYR A 144 27.36 18.56 -29.48
C TYR A 144 27.65 17.87 -30.82
N ALA A 145 26.60 17.64 -31.61
CA ALA A 145 26.71 17.24 -33.01
C ALA A 145 26.91 18.50 -33.88
N PRO A 146 28.02 18.62 -34.63
CA PRO A 146 28.22 19.75 -35.53
C PRO A 146 27.02 19.98 -36.44
N THR A 147 26.64 21.24 -36.62
CA THR A 147 25.50 21.68 -37.45
C THR A 147 24.10 21.30 -36.93
N ALA A 148 23.96 20.71 -35.75
CA ALA A 148 22.66 20.45 -35.14
C ALA A 148 22.03 21.74 -34.60
N THR A 149 20.73 21.90 -34.79
CA THR A 149 19.93 23.00 -34.23
C THR A 149 18.86 22.53 -33.25
N SER A 150 18.62 21.22 -33.17
CA SER A 150 17.81 20.60 -32.11
C SER A 150 18.17 19.12 -31.93
N TYR A 151 17.67 18.52 -30.85
CA TYR A 151 17.85 17.09 -30.57
C TYR A 151 16.51 16.44 -30.26
N VAL A 152 16.33 15.22 -30.76
CA VAL A 152 15.20 14.34 -30.46
C VAL A 152 15.70 13.19 -29.60
N VAL A 153 15.12 13.03 -28.40
CA VAL A 153 15.53 12.01 -27.43
C VAL A 153 14.45 10.94 -27.31
N SER A 154 14.87 9.69 -27.31
CA SER A 154 14.03 8.53 -26.98
C SER A 154 14.69 7.69 -25.90
N ILE A 155 13.90 7.19 -24.96
CA ILE A 155 14.34 6.40 -23.80
C ILE A 155 13.39 5.21 -23.64
N GLY A 156 13.95 4.01 -23.44
CA GLY A 156 13.18 2.81 -23.18
C GLY A 156 13.87 1.78 -22.30
N THR A 157 13.12 0.74 -21.94
CA THR A 157 13.54 -0.37 -21.07
C THR A 157 13.94 -1.64 -21.83
N SER A 158 13.83 -1.60 -23.16
CA SER A 158 14.25 -2.67 -24.07
C SER A 158 14.94 -2.06 -25.29
N GLU A 159 15.73 -2.86 -26.01
CA GLU A 159 16.44 -2.42 -27.21
C GLU A 159 15.45 -1.89 -28.26
N GLY A 160 15.65 -0.65 -28.71
CA GLY A 160 14.72 0.08 -29.59
C GLY A 160 13.40 0.51 -28.94
N GLY A 161 13.26 0.35 -27.62
CA GLY A 161 12.07 0.73 -26.87
C GLY A 161 11.97 2.23 -26.64
N THR A 162 10.74 2.73 -26.50
CA THR A 162 10.44 4.15 -26.25
C THR A 162 9.36 4.34 -25.17
N ASP A 163 9.25 3.38 -24.26
CA ASP A 163 8.22 3.32 -23.21
C ASP A 163 8.40 4.36 -22.09
N ILE A 164 9.59 4.94 -21.95
CA ILE A 164 9.87 6.03 -20.99
C ILE A 164 9.72 7.39 -21.67
N LEU A 165 10.35 7.57 -22.84
CA LEU A 165 10.31 8.80 -23.62
C LEU A 165 10.32 8.44 -25.12
N ASN A 166 9.38 8.98 -25.89
CA ASN A 166 9.22 8.63 -27.30
C ASN A 166 9.39 9.85 -28.21
N GLU A 167 10.52 9.91 -28.91
CA GLU A 167 10.85 10.91 -29.95
C GLU A 167 10.52 12.36 -29.54
N VAL A 168 10.96 12.78 -28.35
CA VAL A 168 10.71 14.14 -27.86
C VAL A 168 11.80 15.08 -28.35
N ASN A 169 11.42 16.14 -29.09
CA ASN A 169 12.34 17.22 -29.45
C ASN A 169 12.56 18.14 -28.25
N VAL A 170 13.80 18.19 -27.76
CA VAL A 170 14.22 18.96 -26.58
C VAL A 170 14.87 20.31 -26.94
N GLY A 171 14.88 20.67 -28.22
CA GLY A 171 15.52 21.90 -28.71
C GLY A 171 17.04 21.82 -28.74
N ASN A 172 17.70 22.98 -28.80
CA ASN A 172 19.16 23.08 -28.89
C ASN A 172 19.82 23.04 -27.49
N VAL A 173 19.70 21.89 -26.83
CA VAL A 173 20.29 21.62 -25.50
C VAL A 173 21.21 20.40 -25.58
N LEU A 174 22.05 20.22 -24.56
CA LEU A 174 22.98 19.08 -24.45
C LEU A 174 22.71 18.20 -23.22
N SER A 175 21.61 18.48 -22.50
CA SER A 175 21.17 17.72 -21.34
C SER A 175 19.65 17.63 -21.33
N TYR A 176 19.13 16.50 -20.86
CA TYR A 176 17.73 16.27 -20.58
C TYR A 176 17.59 15.62 -19.21
N ASP A 177 16.80 16.25 -18.33
CA ASP A 177 16.41 15.73 -17.02
C ASP A 177 15.01 15.05 -17.14
N PRO A 178 14.92 13.71 -17.02
CA PRO A 178 13.65 13.01 -17.05
C PRO A 178 12.70 13.47 -15.93
N PRO A 179 11.40 13.71 -16.21
CA PRO A 179 10.46 14.25 -15.21
C PRO A 179 10.13 13.29 -14.06
N MET A 180 10.47 12.01 -14.22
CA MET A 180 10.35 10.97 -13.21
C MET A 180 11.64 10.17 -13.18
N SER A 181 11.99 9.61 -12.03
CA SER A 181 13.12 8.70 -11.90
C SER A 181 12.98 7.52 -12.88
N LEU A 182 14.10 7.13 -13.48
CA LEU A 182 14.17 5.97 -14.35
C LEU A 182 13.85 4.68 -13.56
N PRO A 183 13.33 3.62 -14.21
CA PRO A 183 13.19 2.31 -13.59
C PRO A 183 14.51 1.82 -13.00
N GLN A 184 14.45 1.13 -11.87
CA GLN A 184 15.62 0.63 -11.13
C GLN A 184 15.95 -0.81 -11.51
N ASP A 185 17.20 -1.23 -11.24
CA ASP A 185 17.72 -2.57 -11.54
C ASP A 185 17.42 -3.01 -13.00
N LEU A 186 17.47 -2.04 -13.91
CA LEU A 186 17.07 -2.22 -15.29
C LEU A 186 18.08 -1.60 -16.25
N ARG A 187 18.17 -2.21 -17.44
CA ARG A 187 18.92 -1.62 -18.55
C ARG A 187 18.06 -0.60 -19.25
N ILE A 188 18.55 0.63 -19.31
CA ILE A 188 17.92 1.75 -19.99
C ILE A 188 18.63 1.96 -21.33
N TYR A 189 17.83 2.11 -22.38
CA TYR A 189 18.27 2.35 -23.74
C TYR A 189 17.92 3.78 -24.12
N VAL A 190 18.87 4.50 -24.71
CA VAL A 190 18.74 5.90 -25.07
C VAL A 190 19.21 6.11 -26.49
N THR A 191 18.38 6.79 -27.29
CA THR A 191 18.76 7.26 -28.61
C THR A 191 18.64 8.78 -28.65
N VAL A 192 19.72 9.47 -29.00
CA VAL A 192 19.73 10.92 -29.23
C VAL A 192 19.97 11.20 -30.71
N ARG A 193 18.98 11.78 -31.38
CA ARG A 193 19.02 12.11 -32.81
C ARG A 193 19.12 13.62 -33.00
N PRO A 194 20.27 14.15 -33.45
CA PRO A 194 20.38 15.56 -33.80
C PRO A 194 19.63 15.86 -35.11
N GLU A 195 19.04 17.05 -35.18
CA GLU A 195 18.27 17.52 -36.34
C GLU A 195 18.65 18.96 -36.70
N ASN A 196 18.57 19.30 -37.98
CA ASN A 196 18.57 20.67 -38.49
C ASN A 196 17.53 20.83 -39.61
N GLU A 197 17.49 21.99 -40.28
CA GLU A 197 16.52 22.23 -41.38
C GLU A 197 16.75 21.33 -42.61
N ASN A 198 17.95 20.78 -42.77
CA ASN A 198 18.28 19.83 -43.82
C ASN A 198 17.84 18.39 -43.48
N GLY A 199 17.27 18.17 -42.29
CA GLY A 199 16.76 16.90 -41.81
C GLY A 199 17.65 16.26 -40.73
N ASN A 200 17.66 14.93 -40.72
CA ASN A 200 18.45 14.13 -39.78
C ASN A 200 19.15 12.99 -40.52
N MET A 201 20.21 12.45 -39.91
CA MET A 201 20.86 11.24 -40.40
C MET A 201 20.20 10.01 -39.78
N ALA A 202 19.85 9.01 -40.59
CA ALA A 202 19.11 7.82 -40.14
C ALA A 202 19.95 6.54 -40.21
N PRO A 203 19.82 5.59 -39.26
CA PRO A 203 19.52 5.77 -37.83
C PRO A 203 20.81 5.95 -37.00
N CYS A 204 20.74 6.79 -35.96
CA CYS A 204 21.81 6.88 -34.96
C CYS A 204 21.86 5.63 -34.08
N THR A 205 23.05 5.29 -33.58
CA THR A 205 23.25 4.15 -32.70
C THR A 205 22.60 4.40 -31.35
N GLU A 206 21.85 3.42 -30.86
CA GLU A 206 21.33 3.39 -29.50
C GLU A 206 22.46 3.08 -28.51
N GLU A 207 22.47 3.79 -27.39
CA GLU A 207 23.39 3.57 -26.28
C GLU A 207 22.60 3.09 -25.07
N SER A 208 23.23 2.33 -24.17
CA SER A 208 22.52 1.78 -23.01
C SER A 208 23.34 1.88 -21.73
N PHE A 209 22.69 1.96 -20.59
CA PHE A 209 23.32 1.87 -19.28
C PHE A 209 22.43 1.10 -18.31
N PHE A 210 22.99 0.66 -17.19
CA PHE A 210 22.26 -0.10 -16.17
C PHE A 210 22.07 0.76 -14.92
N THR A 211 20.81 1.01 -14.55
CA THR A 211 20.47 1.70 -13.31
C THR A 211 20.69 0.76 -12.13
N GLY A 212 21.37 1.22 -11.09
CA GLY A 212 21.57 0.45 -9.85
C GLY A 212 20.33 0.36 -8.98
N GLU A 213 20.36 -0.54 -8.01
CA GLU A 213 19.46 -0.49 -6.85
C GLU A 213 19.73 0.78 -6.04
N VAL A 214 18.68 1.37 -5.48
CA VAL A 214 18.83 2.44 -4.49
C VAL A 214 19.53 1.83 -3.28
N ASP A 215 20.66 2.40 -2.86
CA ASP A 215 21.24 2.13 -1.54
C ASP A 215 20.23 2.59 -0.50
N ASP A 216 19.36 1.68 -0.06
CA ASP A 216 18.36 1.94 0.96
C ASP A 216 19.10 2.36 2.22
N PRO A 217 18.95 3.62 2.69
CA PRO A 217 19.73 4.09 3.82
C PRO A 217 19.47 3.27 5.09
N CYS A 218 18.35 2.55 5.16
CA CYS A 218 17.96 1.70 6.27
C CYS A 218 18.52 0.27 6.20
N GLU A 219 19.13 -0.13 5.09
CA GLU A 219 19.78 -1.43 4.95
C GLU A 219 21.28 -1.24 4.79
N GLN A 220 22.05 -2.11 5.43
CA GLN A 220 23.50 -2.17 5.27
C GLN A 220 23.88 -3.58 4.87
N THR A 221 24.51 -3.68 3.70
CA THR A 221 25.09 -4.94 3.24
C THR A 221 26.56 -4.98 3.67
N ASP A 222 26.93 -6.01 4.42
CA ASP A 222 28.33 -6.27 4.74
C ASP A 222 29.08 -6.65 3.46
N SER A 223 30.07 -5.84 3.09
CA SER A 223 30.88 -6.03 1.87
C SER A 223 31.70 -7.33 1.81
N VAL A 224 31.88 -8.03 2.94
CA VAL A 224 32.68 -9.24 3.06
C VAL A 224 31.79 -10.48 3.14
N THR A 225 30.73 -10.43 3.95
CA THR A 225 29.82 -11.58 4.15
C THR A 225 28.62 -11.59 3.21
N GLY A 226 28.27 -10.42 2.64
CA GLY A 226 27.03 -10.22 1.88
C GLY A 226 25.77 -10.23 2.76
N GLU A 227 25.91 -10.18 4.08
CA GLU A 227 24.79 -10.18 5.02
C GLU A 227 24.12 -8.80 5.01
N VAL A 228 22.80 -8.76 4.82
CA VAL A 228 22.01 -7.53 4.86
C VAL A 228 21.46 -7.34 6.27
N THR A 229 21.83 -6.23 6.90
CA THR A 229 21.29 -5.81 8.19
C THR A 229 20.33 -4.65 8.00
N SER A 230 19.13 -4.76 8.57
CA SER A 230 18.12 -3.71 8.49
C SER A 230 18.04 -2.93 9.79
N SER A 231 17.99 -1.61 9.67
CA SER A 231 17.71 -0.70 10.79
C SER A 231 16.21 -0.53 11.04
N ARG A 232 15.36 -1.12 10.20
CA ARG A 232 13.91 -1.10 10.41
C ARG A 232 13.53 -1.98 11.60
N PRO A 233 12.63 -1.54 12.49
CA PRO A 233 12.17 -2.37 13.58
C PRO A 233 11.32 -3.55 13.09
N GLU A 234 11.43 -4.70 13.74
CA GLU A 234 10.55 -5.84 13.49
C GLU A 234 9.21 -5.65 14.22
N ILE A 235 8.10 -5.90 13.53
CA ILE A 235 6.75 -5.83 14.11
C ILE A 235 6.13 -7.22 14.08
N GLU A 236 5.94 -7.81 15.25
CA GLU A 236 5.14 -9.02 15.41
C GLU A 236 3.76 -8.67 15.96
N LEU A 237 2.75 -8.71 15.09
CA LEU A 237 1.34 -8.56 15.44
C LEU A 237 0.47 -9.50 14.58
N PRO A 238 -0.60 -10.08 15.16
CA PRO A 238 -1.69 -10.69 14.40
C PRO A 238 -2.28 -9.71 13.37
N ASN A 239 -2.58 -10.22 12.18
CA ASN A 239 -3.28 -9.46 11.13
C ASN A 239 -4.79 -9.29 11.40
N ARG A 240 -5.33 -9.97 12.41
CA ARG A 240 -6.74 -9.91 12.80
C ARG A 240 -6.87 -9.95 14.31
N TYR A 241 -7.67 -9.03 14.84
CA TYR A 241 -8.15 -9.00 16.21
C TYR A 241 -9.65 -9.15 16.22
N THR A 242 -10.18 -9.79 17.27
CA THR A 242 -11.63 -9.92 17.45
C THR A 242 -12.06 -9.15 18.69
N LYS A 243 -13.08 -8.30 18.51
CA LYS A 243 -13.75 -7.56 19.57
C LYS A 243 -15.14 -8.14 19.78
N CYS A 244 -15.40 -8.67 20.97
CA CYS A 244 -16.74 -9.12 21.31
C CYS A 244 -17.68 -7.90 21.50
N VAL A 245 -18.92 -7.97 21.03
CA VAL A 245 -19.87 -6.84 21.06
C VAL A 245 -20.01 -6.23 22.47
N ASP A 246 -20.07 -7.06 23.50
CA ASP A 246 -20.20 -6.64 24.90
C ASP A 246 -18.85 -6.48 25.64
N SER A 247 -17.73 -6.57 24.92
CA SER A 247 -16.40 -6.42 25.52
C SER A 247 -15.92 -4.98 25.56
N GLY A 248 -15.03 -4.70 26.51
CA GLY A 248 -14.36 -3.41 26.63
C GLY A 248 -13.36 -3.13 25.51
N GLN A 249 -12.34 -2.33 25.82
CA GLN A 249 -11.31 -1.95 24.86
C GLN A 249 -10.29 -3.07 24.70
N ILE A 250 -9.75 -3.25 23.49
CA ILE A 250 -8.66 -4.21 23.23
C ILE A 250 -7.35 -3.46 23.39
N MET A 251 -6.50 -3.88 24.32
CA MET A 251 -5.14 -3.34 24.40
C MET A 251 -4.24 -4.08 23.41
N VAL A 252 -3.68 -3.34 22.47
CA VAL A 252 -2.66 -3.85 21.54
C VAL A 252 -1.30 -3.30 21.96
N SER A 253 -0.32 -4.19 22.08
CA SER A 253 1.04 -3.88 22.45
C SER A 253 1.97 -4.69 21.53
N PRO A 254 2.69 -4.05 20.59
CA PRO A 254 3.62 -4.75 19.72
C PRO A 254 4.76 -5.36 20.52
N GLU A 255 5.32 -6.46 20.04
CA GLU A 255 6.59 -6.98 20.51
C GLU A 255 7.76 -6.25 19.81
N GLY A 256 8.98 -6.41 20.32
CA GLY A 256 10.16 -5.73 19.77
C GLY A 256 10.46 -4.33 20.34
N GLN A 257 11.63 -3.82 19.94
CA GLN A 257 12.14 -2.49 20.31
C GLN A 257 12.12 -1.57 19.09
N ALA A 258 11.63 -0.35 19.27
CA ALA A 258 11.68 0.71 18.29
C ALA A 258 11.83 2.06 19.00
N ASP A 259 12.38 3.07 18.32
CA ASP A 259 12.49 4.43 18.86
C ASP A 259 11.12 5.11 19.01
N GLY A 260 10.17 4.79 18.14
CA GLY A 260 8.81 5.31 18.21
C GLY A 260 7.77 4.47 17.49
N PHE A 261 6.51 4.83 17.74
CA PHE A 261 5.32 4.15 17.22
C PHE A 261 4.29 5.16 16.74
N ARG A 262 3.51 4.81 15.73
CA ARG A 262 2.37 5.60 15.24
C ARG A 262 1.22 4.65 14.90
N TRP A 263 0.05 4.94 15.44
CA TRP A 263 -1.17 4.16 15.23
C TRP A 263 -2.11 4.92 14.34
N TYR A 264 -2.60 4.30 13.28
CA TYR A 264 -3.55 4.90 12.36
C TYR A 264 -4.83 4.08 12.26
N ARG A 265 -5.95 4.77 12.06
CA ARG A 265 -7.18 4.17 11.54
C ARG A 265 -7.28 4.44 10.04
N VAL A 266 -7.69 3.43 9.29
CA VAL A 266 -7.91 3.54 7.84
C VAL A 266 -9.40 3.52 7.53
N GLU A 267 -9.86 4.59 6.89
CA GLU A 267 -11.23 4.73 6.39
C GLU A 267 -11.19 5.11 4.90
N GLY A 268 -11.44 4.13 4.01
CA GLY A 268 -11.25 4.32 2.57
C GLY A 268 -9.77 4.50 2.22
N ASN A 269 -9.43 5.66 1.63
CA ASN A 269 -8.05 6.06 1.32
C ASN A 269 -7.45 7.02 2.36
N ASN A 270 -8.18 7.33 3.44
CA ASN A 270 -7.72 8.26 4.46
C ASN A 270 -7.15 7.52 5.67
N GLU A 271 -5.99 7.97 6.14
CA GLU A 271 -5.33 7.51 7.35
C GLU A 271 -5.41 8.60 8.42
N THR A 272 -5.92 8.24 9.60
CA THR A 272 -6.05 9.16 10.74
C THR A 272 -5.15 8.71 11.87
N LEU A 273 -4.18 9.55 12.27
CA LEU A 273 -3.30 9.28 13.41
C LEU A 273 -4.11 9.28 14.72
N LEU A 274 -4.04 8.18 15.45
CA LEU A 274 -4.75 7.95 16.71
C LEU A 274 -3.86 8.13 17.93
N SER A 275 -2.62 7.66 17.85
CA SER A 275 -1.68 7.68 18.98
C SER A 275 -0.24 7.51 18.51
N GLN A 276 0.69 7.97 19.33
CA GLN A 276 2.13 7.74 19.17
C GLN A 276 2.74 6.96 20.36
N ASN A 277 1.89 6.48 21.27
CA ASN A 277 2.34 5.64 22.37
C ASN A 277 2.68 4.25 21.85
N ARG A 278 3.57 3.54 22.56
CA ARG A 278 3.89 2.13 22.25
C ARG A 278 2.65 1.25 22.25
N ASN A 279 1.74 1.45 23.19
CA ASN A 279 0.54 0.64 23.35
C ASN A 279 -0.69 1.48 23.01
N TYR A 280 -1.70 0.85 22.39
CA TYR A 280 -2.94 1.52 22.02
C TYR A 280 -4.18 0.69 22.42
N GLN A 281 -5.23 1.39 22.85
CA GLN A 281 -6.51 0.79 23.23
C GLN A 281 -7.52 1.00 22.12
N ILE A 282 -7.90 -0.10 21.47
CA ILE A 282 -8.83 -0.10 20.34
C ILE A 282 -10.26 -0.24 20.84
N ASN A 283 -11.08 0.72 20.43
CA ASN A 283 -12.47 0.83 20.86
C ASN A 283 -13.46 0.44 19.78
N GLU A 284 -13.11 0.61 18.52
CA GLU A 284 -13.99 0.44 17.37
C GLU A 284 -13.47 -0.68 16.47
N VAL A 285 -14.39 -1.25 15.69
CA VAL A 285 -14.02 -2.17 14.61
C VAL A 285 -13.50 -1.38 13.40
N GLY A 286 -12.68 -2.02 12.58
CA GLY A 286 -12.14 -1.42 11.36
C GLY A 286 -10.71 -1.85 11.05
N ASN A 287 -10.10 -1.14 10.12
CA ASN A 287 -8.72 -1.37 9.68
C ASN A 287 -7.77 -0.40 10.40
N TYR A 288 -6.63 -0.94 10.83
CA TYR A 288 -5.61 -0.22 11.57
C TYR A 288 -4.23 -0.47 10.97
N ILE A 289 -3.37 0.53 11.10
CA ILE A 289 -1.94 0.45 10.76
C ILE A 289 -1.16 0.77 12.03
N LEU A 290 -0.21 -0.11 12.37
CA LEU A 290 0.86 0.22 13.29
C LEU A 290 2.12 0.50 12.47
N GLU A 291 2.66 1.70 12.61
CA GLU A 291 4.03 2.00 12.19
C GLU A 291 4.96 1.98 13.39
N SER A 292 6.09 1.31 13.27
CA SER A 292 7.23 1.45 14.18
C SER A 292 8.41 2.01 13.42
N TYR A 293 9.23 2.84 14.05
CA TYR A 293 10.38 3.43 13.39
C TYR A 293 11.60 3.52 14.30
N ASN A 294 12.78 3.42 13.67
CA ASN A 294 14.07 3.73 14.28
C ASN A 294 14.66 4.95 13.58
N ILE A 295 15.39 5.79 14.32
CA ILE A 295 16.07 6.96 13.79
C ILE A 295 17.55 6.62 13.58
N ILE A 296 18.00 6.73 12.33
CA ILE A 296 19.43 6.62 12.00
C ILE A 296 19.96 7.98 11.54
N THR A 297 21.24 8.25 11.80
CA THR A 297 21.92 9.46 11.30
C THR A 297 22.92 9.08 10.23
N LYS A 298 22.68 9.48 8.98
CA LYS A 298 23.64 9.34 7.86
C LYS A 298 24.01 10.73 7.33
N SER A 299 25.31 11.00 7.22
CA SER A 299 25.84 12.27 6.68
C SER A 299 25.28 13.53 7.33
N GLY A 300 24.95 13.48 8.63
CA GLY A 300 24.39 14.60 9.39
C GLY A 300 22.88 14.80 9.21
N VAL A 301 22.19 13.93 8.48
CA VAL A 301 20.73 13.93 8.32
C VAL A 301 20.14 12.78 9.13
N ASN A 302 19.08 13.06 9.88
CA ASN A 302 18.30 12.04 10.59
C ASN A 302 17.24 11.48 9.64
N LEU A 303 17.19 10.16 9.52
CA LEU A 303 16.28 9.41 8.67
C LEU A 303 15.47 8.45 9.56
N GLU A 304 14.18 8.33 9.28
CA GLU A 304 13.30 7.35 9.95
C GLU A 304 13.22 6.08 9.10
N CYS A 305 13.67 4.96 9.68
CA CYS A 305 13.53 3.63 9.13
C CYS A 305 12.24 3.02 9.67
N VAL A 306 11.19 3.03 8.84
CA VAL A 306 9.83 2.68 9.23
C VAL A 306 9.50 1.25 8.78
N SER A 307 8.83 0.51 9.67
CA SER A 307 8.08 -0.71 9.37
C SER A 307 6.60 -0.46 9.62
N ALA A 308 5.74 -1.09 8.84
CA ALA A 308 4.29 -0.99 9.01
C ALA A 308 3.65 -2.38 9.08
N ASN A 309 2.66 -2.54 9.96
CA ASN A 309 1.83 -3.73 10.05
C ASN A 309 0.35 -3.34 9.98
N ASN A 310 -0.37 -3.96 9.04
CA ASN A 310 -1.80 -3.73 8.84
C ASN A 310 -2.59 -4.85 9.48
N PHE A 311 -3.59 -4.51 10.27
CA PHE A 311 -4.47 -5.49 10.88
C PHE A 311 -5.92 -4.99 10.93
N ASN A 312 -6.85 -5.94 10.99
CA ASN A 312 -8.28 -5.67 11.07
C ASN A 312 -8.84 -6.05 12.45
N VAL A 313 -9.75 -5.24 12.96
CA VAL A 313 -10.51 -5.52 14.17
C VAL A 313 -11.96 -5.81 13.76
N VAL A 314 -12.37 -7.06 13.90
CA VAL A 314 -13.74 -7.51 13.57
C VAL A 314 -14.61 -7.60 14.83
N ALA A 315 -15.92 -7.41 14.67
CA ALA A 315 -16.88 -7.74 15.72
C ALA A 315 -17.14 -9.26 15.73
N SER A 316 -17.33 -9.82 16.91
CA SER A 316 -17.89 -11.17 17.12
C SER A 316 -18.81 -11.18 18.34
N GLU A 317 -19.62 -12.22 18.50
CA GLU A 317 -20.51 -12.37 19.64
C GLU A 317 -20.83 -13.83 19.92
N VAL A 318 -21.34 -14.11 21.13
CA VAL A 318 -21.88 -15.43 21.48
C VAL A 318 -23.05 -15.76 20.55
N ALA A 319 -23.08 -16.98 20.03
CA ALA A 319 -24.15 -17.42 19.14
C ALA A 319 -25.52 -17.38 19.81
N THR A 320 -26.57 -17.17 19.01
CA THR A 320 -27.96 -17.42 19.40
C THR A 320 -28.47 -18.66 18.68
N ILE A 321 -28.89 -19.70 19.43
CA ILE A 321 -29.50 -20.90 18.84
C ILE A 321 -30.97 -20.59 18.51
N GLU A 322 -31.28 -20.29 17.26
CA GLU A 322 -32.65 -20.03 16.82
C GLU A 322 -33.49 -21.31 16.88
N SER A 323 -33.01 -22.38 16.27
CA SER A 323 -33.76 -23.64 16.17
C SER A 323 -32.85 -24.86 16.13
N ILE A 324 -33.42 -26.02 16.46
CA ILE A 324 -32.78 -27.31 16.31
C ILE A 324 -33.70 -28.17 15.45
N GLY A 325 -33.24 -28.54 14.26
CA GLY A 325 -33.90 -29.51 13.39
C GLY A 325 -33.61 -30.93 13.86
N ILE A 326 -34.63 -31.79 13.87
CA ILE A 326 -34.48 -33.21 14.22
C ILE A 326 -35.10 -34.05 13.13
N ARG A 327 -34.33 -35.00 12.58
CA ARG A 327 -34.81 -35.98 11.60
C ARG A 327 -34.52 -37.39 12.09
N LYS A 328 -35.55 -38.23 12.18
CA LYS A 328 -35.39 -39.63 12.61
C LYS A 328 -34.62 -40.44 11.56
N LEU A 329 -33.69 -41.28 12.02
CA LEU A 329 -32.92 -42.22 11.23
C LEU A 329 -33.21 -43.66 11.69
N THR A 330 -32.78 -44.64 10.91
CA THR A 330 -32.90 -46.06 11.29
C THR A 330 -32.03 -46.39 12.52
N ALA A 331 -30.94 -45.64 12.73
CA ALA A 331 -30.00 -45.80 13.83
C ALA A 331 -29.85 -44.49 14.63
N GLY A 332 -30.96 -44.00 15.20
CA GLY A 332 -30.99 -42.80 16.05
C GLY A 332 -31.64 -41.59 15.38
N LYS A 333 -31.11 -40.40 15.63
CA LYS A 333 -31.58 -39.14 15.07
C LYS A 333 -30.46 -38.34 14.42
N GLU A 334 -30.82 -37.53 13.44
CA GLU A 334 -30.00 -36.45 12.92
C GLU A 334 -30.45 -35.16 13.59
N VAL A 335 -29.48 -34.38 14.07
CA VAL A 335 -29.68 -33.09 14.74
C VAL A 335 -29.00 -32.03 13.89
N THR A 336 -29.73 -30.98 13.51
CA THR A 336 -29.19 -29.82 12.80
C THR A 336 -29.38 -28.57 13.65
N VAL A 337 -28.29 -27.91 14.02
CA VAL A 337 -28.33 -26.70 14.86
C VAL A 337 -28.32 -25.45 13.98
N ASN A 338 -29.38 -24.64 14.04
CA ASN A 338 -29.37 -23.32 13.40
C ASN A 338 -28.97 -22.27 14.44
N ALA A 339 -27.73 -21.81 14.36
CA ALA A 339 -27.19 -20.75 15.21
C ALA A 339 -26.88 -19.51 14.37
N VAL A 340 -27.21 -18.33 14.91
CA VAL A 340 -27.04 -17.03 14.24
C VAL A 340 -26.24 -16.07 15.12
N GLY A 341 -25.61 -15.09 14.48
CA GLY A 341 -24.90 -13.99 15.12
C GLY A 341 -23.76 -13.48 14.24
N LEU A 342 -22.96 -12.55 14.75
CA LEU A 342 -21.83 -11.93 14.06
C LEU A 342 -20.53 -12.77 14.07
N GLY A 343 -20.50 -13.85 14.85
CA GLY A 343 -19.31 -14.69 15.03
C GLY A 343 -19.18 -15.84 14.04
N GLU A 344 -18.09 -16.60 14.19
CA GLU A 344 -17.86 -17.86 13.47
C GLU A 344 -18.01 -19.00 14.46
N TYR A 345 -18.92 -19.94 14.18
CA TYR A 345 -19.37 -20.90 15.19
C TYR A 345 -18.91 -22.33 14.90
N GLU A 346 -18.71 -23.08 15.97
CA GLU A 346 -18.48 -24.51 15.96
C GLU A 346 -19.38 -25.20 17.00
N TYR A 347 -19.62 -26.49 16.80
CA TYR A 347 -20.68 -27.23 17.46
C TYR A 347 -20.12 -28.47 18.16
N ALA A 348 -20.56 -28.72 19.39
CA ALA A 348 -20.29 -29.96 20.11
C ALA A 348 -21.59 -30.55 20.68
N LEU A 349 -21.58 -31.86 20.96
CA LEU A 349 -22.71 -32.59 21.52
C LEU A 349 -22.32 -33.20 22.88
N ASP A 350 -23.16 -32.98 23.88
CA ASP A 350 -23.12 -33.51 25.25
C ASP A 350 -21.94 -33.11 26.13
N ASP A 351 -20.85 -32.59 25.55
CA ASP A 351 -19.67 -32.12 26.28
C ASP A 351 -19.29 -30.70 25.86
N SER A 352 -19.23 -29.77 26.83
CA SER A 352 -18.84 -28.38 26.59
C SER A 352 -17.36 -28.21 26.27
N GLU A 353 -16.52 -29.16 26.67
CA GLU A 353 -15.07 -29.20 26.41
C GLU A 353 -14.69 -30.32 25.43
N GLY A 354 -15.70 -30.93 24.79
CA GLY A 354 -15.53 -32.02 23.85
C GLY A 354 -14.93 -31.59 22.52
N GLU A 355 -14.94 -32.51 21.56
CA GLU A 355 -14.53 -32.20 20.18
C GLU A 355 -15.61 -31.37 19.48
N TYR A 356 -15.25 -30.15 19.10
CA TYR A 356 -16.10 -29.28 18.30
C TYR A 356 -15.89 -29.54 16.81
N GLN A 357 -16.95 -29.41 16.04
CA GLN A 357 -16.95 -29.52 14.57
C GLN A 357 -17.56 -28.27 13.93
N ASP A 358 -17.16 -27.99 12.70
CA ASP A 358 -17.67 -26.85 11.91
C ASP A 358 -19.07 -27.10 11.35
N ASP A 359 -19.42 -28.38 11.14
CA ASP A 359 -20.72 -28.76 10.59
C ASP A 359 -21.80 -28.66 11.68
N PRO A 360 -22.92 -27.94 11.46
CA PRO A 360 -24.03 -27.89 12.41
C PRO A 360 -24.83 -29.20 12.50
N VAL A 361 -24.43 -30.25 11.79
CA VAL A 361 -25.16 -31.52 11.69
C VAL A 361 -24.48 -32.65 12.47
N PHE A 362 -25.24 -33.27 13.37
CA PHE A 362 -24.85 -34.50 14.06
C PHE A 362 -25.71 -35.66 13.57
N VAL A 363 -25.09 -36.76 13.15
CA VAL A 363 -25.77 -37.97 12.64
C VAL A 363 -25.65 -39.14 13.62
N ASN A 364 -26.62 -40.05 13.56
CA ASN A 364 -26.70 -41.24 14.44
C ASN A 364 -26.65 -40.89 15.94
N VAL A 365 -27.19 -39.73 16.32
CA VAL A 365 -27.31 -39.33 17.72
C VAL A 365 -28.26 -40.31 18.41
N PRO A 366 -27.88 -40.88 19.57
CA PRO A 366 -28.73 -41.79 20.31
C PRO A 366 -30.11 -41.21 20.67
N GLU A 367 -31.03 -42.10 21.00
CA GLU A 367 -32.31 -41.71 21.60
C GLU A 367 -32.08 -41.28 23.06
N GLY A 368 -32.79 -40.24 23.49
CA GLY A 368 -32.60 -39.63 24.82
C GLY A 368 -32.39 -38.13 24.76
N PRO A 369 -32.25 -37.47 25.93
CA PRO A 369 -31.86 -36.08 26.02
C PRO A 369 -30.39 -35.91 25.61
N HIS A 370 -30.11 -34.85 24.85
CA HIS A 370 -28.76 -34.47 24.46
C HIS A 370 -28.61 -32.96 24.61
N THR A 371 -27.41 -32.43 24.82
CA THR A 371 -27.19 -30.98 24.87
C THR A 371 -26.28 -30.56 23.74
N VAL A 372 -26.71 -29.61 22.91
CA VAL A 372 -25.82 -28.99 21.92
C VAL A 372 -25.13 -27.80 22.55
N PHE A 373 -23.84 -27.67 22.25
CA PHE A 373 -23.02 -26.51 22.58
C PHE A 373 -22.61 -25.82 21.29
N VAL A 374 -22.73 -24.50 21.26
CA VAL A 374 -22.27 -23.66 20.15
C VAL A 374 -21.27 -22.67 20.71
N ARG A 375 -20.02 -22.76 20.24
CA ARG A 375 -18.91 -21.92 20.68
C ARG A 375 -18.52 -20.96 19.55
N ASP A 376 -18.29 -19.70 19.90
CA ASP A 376 -17.64 -18.76 18.99
C ASP A 376 -16.14 -19.07 18.91
N LYS A 377 -15.65 -19.35 17.70
CA LYS A 377 -14.24 -19.62 17.42
C LYS A 377 -13.34 -18.44 17.76
N ASN A 378 -13.89 -17.24 17.78
CA ASN A 378 -13.16 -16.04 18.18
C ASN A 378 -13.13 -15.80 19.70
N GLY A 379 -13.69 -16.72 20.49
CA GLY A 379 -13.57 -16.73 21.95
C GLY A 379 -14.59 -15.86 22.69
N CYS A 380 -15.65 -15.38 22.05
CA CYS A 380 -16.65 -14.55 22.73
C CYS A 380 -17.55 -15.31 23.71
N GLY A 381 -17.63 -16.64 23.60
CA GLY A 381 -18.28 -17.50 24.60
C GLY A 381 -18.97 -18.71 23.99
N ILE A 382 -19.73 -19.41 24.84
CA ILE A 382 -20.42 -20.67 24.52
C ILE A 382 -21.87 -20.54 24.95
N VAL A 383 -22.79 -20.96 24.08
CA VAL A 383 -24.22 -21.14 24.41
C VAL A 383 -24.55 -22.63 24.33
N SER A 384 -25.53 -23.07 25.11
CA SER A 384 -26.03 -24.44 25.04
C SER A 384 -27.54 -24.50 24.96
N ARG A 385 -28.07 -25.58 24.38
CA ARG A 385 -29.50 -25.88 24.38
C ARG A 385 -29.73 -27.39 24.50
N LEU A 386 -30.64 -27.76 25.39
CA LEU A 386 -31.11 -29.14 25.55
C LEU A 386 -31.97 -29.55 24.34
N ILE A 387 -31.65 -30.70 23.76
CA ILE A 387 -32.45 -31.45 22.81
C ILE A 387 -33.32 -32.43 23.60
N GLU A 388 -34.60 -32.12 23.66
CA GLU A 388 -35.58 -32.99 24.30
C GLU A 388 -35.71 -34.32 23.54
N ARG A 389 -35.93 -35.41 24.30
CA ARG A 389 -36.23 -36.77 23.78
C ARG A 389 -37.47 -36.81 22.88
N GLY A 390 -38.38 -35.84 23.05
CA GLY A 390 -39.73 -35.87 22.49
C GLY A 390 -40.65 -36.85 23.22
N LEU A 391 -41.96 -36.66 23.08
CA LEU A 391 -42.96 -37.55 23.67
C LEU A 391 -43.04 -38.85 22.88
N LYS A 392 -43.21 -39.98 23.58
CA LYS A 392 -43.48 -41.29 23.01
C LYS A 392 -44.81 -41.84 23.53
N PRO A 393 -45.57 -42.62 22.72
CA PRO A 393 -46.82 -43.21 23.18
C PRO A 393 -46.67 -44.06 24.45
N GLU A 394 -45.50 -44.68 24.64
CA GLU A 394 -45.19 -45.51 25.80
C GLU A 394 -45.02 -44.72 27.10
N ASP A 395 -44.82 -43.40 27.01
CA ASP A 395 -44.78 -42.52 28.18
C ASP A 395 -46.19 -42.31 28.79
N PHE A 396 -47.23 -42.86 28.15
CA PHE A 396 -48.62 -42.82 28.59
C PHE A 396 -49.16 -44.25 28.77
N PRO A 397 -49.79 -44.58 29.92
CA PRO A 397 -50.36 -45.90 30.14
C PRO A 397 -51.45 -46.25 29.12
N ASN A 398 -51.42 -47.46 28.57
CA ASN A 398 -52.45 -47.93 27.64
C ASN A 398 -53.80 -48.21 28.33
N PHE A 399 -53.83 -48.35 29.66
CA PHE A 399 -55.05 -48.55 30.43
C PHE A 399 -54.87 -48.16 31.90
N PHE A 400 -55.99 -48.06 32.63
CA PHE A 400 -56.01 -47.93 34.09
C PHE A 400 -57.28 -48.59 34.65
N THR A 401 -57.24 -48.97 35.94
CA THR A 401 -58.28 -49.71 36.66
C THR A 401 -58.64 -49.00 37.96
N PRO A 402 -59.53 -47.99 37.94
CA PRO A 402 -59.92 -47.23 39.13
C PRO A 402 -60.85 -48.03 40.05
N ASN A 403 -60.33 -49.08 40.70
CA ASN A 403 -61.03 -50.02 41.58
C ASN A 403 -60.72 -49.79 43.07
N GLY A 404 -59.76 -48.92 43.39
CA GLY A 404 -59.37 -48.55 44.74
C GLY A 404 -58.40 -49.52 45.42
N ASP A 405 -57.73 -50.40 44.68
CA ASP A 405 -56.72 -51.33 45.21
C ASP A 405 -55.32 -50.70 45.33
N GLY A 406 -55.14 -49.45 44.90
CA GLY A 406 -53.89 -48.72 44.90
C GLY A 406 -53.03 -48.95 43.65
N ILE A 407 -53.45 -49.82 42.72
CA ILE A 407 -52.71 -50.21 41.52
C ILE A 407 -53.46 -49.72 40.28
N ASN A 408 -52.79 -48.90 39.46
CA ASN A 408 -53.37 -48.32 38.24
C ASN A 408 -54.71 -47.59 38.47
N ASP A 409 -54.93 -47.01 39.66
CA ASP A 409 -56.17 -46.30 39.99
C ASP A 409 -56.33 -44.97 39.25
N TYR A 410 -55.21 -44.41 38.76
CA TYR A 410 -55.15 -43.12 38.11
C TYR A 410 -54.41 -43.25 36.78
N TRP A 411 -54.89 -42.52 35.78
CA TRP A 411 -54.24 -42.37 34.50
C TRP A 411 -53.51 -41.02 34.41
N GLN A 412 -52.22 -41.04 34.10
CA GLN A 412 -51.34 -39.86 34.01
C GLN A 412 -50.16 -40.14 33.08
N PHE A 413 -49.49 -39.08 32.60
CA PHE A 413 -48.14 -39.16 32.04
C PHE A 413 -47.18 -39.79 33.06
N VAL A 414 -46.44 -40.82 32.64
CA VAL A 414 -45.44 -41.46 33.47
C VAL A 414 -44.07 -40.98 32.97
N PRO A 415 -43.42 -40.00 33.63
CA PRO A 415 -42.14 -39.51 33.18
C PRO A 415 -41.12 -40.67 33.19
N PRO A 416 -40.40 -40.88 32.07
CA PRO A 416 -39.21 -41.72 32.04
C PRO A 416 -38.21 -41.36 33.15
N PRO A 417 -37.40 -42.32 33.65
CA PRO A 417 -36.44 -42.07 34.74
C PRO A 417 -35.44 -40.95 34.46
N GLU A 418 -35.17 -40.65 33.19
CA GLU A 418 -34.31 -39.55 32.74
C GLU A 418 -34.92 -38.15 32.85
N ILE A 419 -36.21 -38.01 33.19
CA ILE A 419 -36.90 -36.72 33.31
C ILE A 419 -37.11 -36.38 34.78
N SER A 420 -36.40 -35.34 35.24
CA SER A 420 -36.50 -34.83 36.61
C SER A 420 -37.69 -33.88 36.82
N ASP A 421 -38.10 -33.15 35.78
CA ASP A 421 -39.24 -32.25 35.82
C ASP A 421 -40.14 -32.47 34.59
N VAL A 422 -41.41 -32.78 34.83
CA VAL A 422 -42.41 -33.02 33.79
C VAL A 422 -42.59 -31.79 32.88
N LEU A 423 -42.37 -30.59 33.42
CA LEU A 423 -42.50 -29.33 32.67
C LEU A 423 -41.36 -29.09 31.66
N GLU A 424 -40.27 -29.86 31.73
CA GLU A 424 -39.20 -29.85 30.71
C GLU A 424 -39.64 -30.54 29.40
N VAL A 425 -40.76 -31.27 29.42
CA VAL A 425 -41.17 -32.13 28.30
C VAL A 425 -42.61 -31.86 27.87
N LEU A 426 -43.50 -31.51 28.80
CA LEU A 426 -44.91 -31.19 28.53
C LEU A 426 -45.18 -29.70 28.67
N LYS A 427 -45.78 -29.11 27.63
CA LYS A 427 -46.25 -27.73 27.62
C LYS A 427 -47.75 -27.67 27.85
N GLY A 428 -48.15 -27.13 29.01
CA GLY A 428 -49.56 -26.93 29.35
C GLY A 428 -50.22 -28.16 29.97
N SER A 429 -51.48 -28.41 29.63
CA SER A 429 -52.30 -29.50 30.20
C SER A 429 -52.44 -30.70 29.25
N ILE A 430 -52.77 -31.86 29.81
CA ILE A 430 -53.13 -33.07 29.04
C ILE A 430 -54.65 -33.09 28.87
N SER A 431 -55.13 -32.90 27.64
CA SER A 431 -56.56 -32.91 27.35
C SER A 431 -57.07 -34.35 27.16
N ILE A 432 -58.15 -34.74 27.84
CA ILE A 432 -58.79 -36.07 27.72
C ILE A 432 -60.15 -35.94 27.05
N PHE A 433 -60.44 -36.85 26.11
CA PHE A 433 -61.65 -36.86 25.28
C PHE A 433 -62.38 -38.20 25.35
N ASP A 434 -63.70 -38.16 25.17
CA ASP A 434 -64.51 -39.36 24.94
C ASP A 434 -64.38 -39.89 23.49
N ARG A 435 -65.04 -41.02 23.22
CA ARG A 435 -65.05 -41.66 21.88
C ARG A 435 -65.72 -40.85 20.77
N TYR A 436 -66.41 -39.77 21.10
CA TYR A 436 -67.06 -38.86 20.15
C TYR A 436 -66.23 -37.58 19.96
N GLY A 437 -65.09 -37.45 20.65
CA GLY A 437 -64.20 -36.29 20.58
C GLY A 437 -64.60 -35.14 21.51
N ASN A 438 -65.54 -35.36 22.44
CA ASN A 438 -65.90 -34.33 23.42
C ASN A 438 -64.79 -34.23 24.48
N LEU A 439 -64.32 -33.02 24.75
CA LEU A 439 -63.37 -32.74 25.84
C LEU A 439 -64.05 -33.05 27.18
N LEU A 440 -63.46 -33.96 27.94
CA LEU A 440 -63.92 -34.30 29.28
C LEU A 440 -63.19 -33.45 30.32
N LEU A 441 -61.85 -33.47 30.32
CA LEU A 441 -61.09 -32.67 31.27
C LEU A 441 -59.70 -32.32 30.73
N GLU A 442 -59.07 -31.37 31.39
CA GLU A 442 -57.65 -31.05 31.25
C GLU A 442 -56.94 -31.45 32.54
N LEU A 443 -55.97 -32.36 32.42
CA LEU A 443 -55.12 -32.78 33.53
C LEU A 443 -53.89 -31.88 33.61
N ASP A 444 -53.58 -31.45 34.83
CA ASP A 444 -52.26 -30.96 35.17
C ASP A 444 -51.26 -32.15 35.12
N PRO A 445 -50.18 -32.07 34.34
CA PRO A 445 -49.15 -33.11 34.26
C PRO A 445 -48.51 -33.45 35.61
N ASN A 446 -48.52 -32.53 36.58
CA ASN A 446 -47.98 -32.75 37.93
C ASN A 446 -49.03 -33.30 38.92
N SER A 447 -50.28 -33.49 38.49
CA SER A 447 -51.33 -34.06 39.34
C SER A 447 -51.20 -35.57 39.47
N ARG A 448 -51.92 -36.14 40.45
CA ARG A 448 -52.03 -37.59 40.65
C ARG A 448 -52.63 -38.34 39.44
N GLY A 449 -53.27 -37.63 38.50
CA GLY A 449 -53.90 -38.21 37.32
C GLY A 449 -55.42 -38.34 37.43
N TRP A 450 -56.02 -38.91 36.40
CA TRP A 450 -57.45 -39.08 36.27
C TRP A 450 -57.94 -40.44 36.81
N ASN A 451 -58.93 -40.42 37.70
CA ASN A 451 -59.51 -41.63 38.30
C ASN A 451 -60.76 -42.17 37.56
N GLY A 452 -61.04 -41.70 36.34
CA GLY A 452 -62.19 -42.18 35.56
C GLY A 452 -63.53 -41.58 35.95
N ASN A 453 -63.56 -40.54 36.80
CA ASN A 453 -64.77 -39.78 37.11
C ASN A 453 -64.81 -38.47 36.31
N PHE A 454 -66.00 -38.08 35.88
CA PHE A 454 -66.25 -36.79 35.25
C PHE A 454 -67.52 -36.16 35.84
N ASN A 455 -67.42 -34.92 36.33
CA ASN A 455 -68.50 -34.22 37.04
C ASN A 455 -69.17 -35.05 38.15
N GLY A 456 -68.35 -35.73 38.97
CA GLY A 456 -68.81 -36.57 40.08
C GLY A 456 -69.44 -37.90 39.67
N LYS A 457 -69.51 -38.22 38.37
CA LYS A 457 -70.04 -39.49 37.87
C LYS A 457 -68.92 -40.38 37.34
N GLN A 458 -69.05 -41.66 37.65
CA GLN A 458 -68.21 -42.72 37.13
C GLN A 458 -68.46 -42.92 35.63
N LEU A 459 -67.43 -42.72 34.80
CA LEU A 459 -67.53 -42.97 33.36
C LEU A 459 -67.48 -44.47 33.02
N PRO A 460 -68.05 -44.92 31.88
CA PRO A 460 -68.09 -46.34 31.52
C PRO A 460 -66.70 -46.92 31.20
N SER A 461 -66.57 -48.24 31.27
CA SER A 461 -65.42 -48.94 30.69
C SER A 461 -65.45 -48.81 29.17
N SER A 462 -64.50 -48.05 28.64
CA SER A 462 -64.42 -47.66 27.23
C SER A 462 -63.00 -47.21 26.93
N ASP A 463 -62.70 -47.02 25.64
CA ASP A 463 -61.54 -46.26 25.21
C ASP A 463 -61.80 -44.76 25.31
N TYR A 464 -60.72 -44.04 25.64
CA TYR A 464 -60.62 -42.59 25.76
C TYR A 464 -59.39 -42.12 24.99
N TRP A 465 -59.39 -40.85 24.59
CA TRP A 465 -58.29 -40.25 23.82
C TRP A 465 -57.64 -39.15 24.64
N PHE A 466 -56.34 -38.95 24.43
CA PHE A 466 -55.63 -37.82 25.01
C PHE A 466 -54.94 -37.00 23.93
N LYS A 467 -54.73 -35.72 24.23
CA LYS A 467 -53.91 -34.81 23.44
C LYS A 467 -52.95 -34.07 24.35
N VAL A 468 -51.69 -34.02 23.93
CA VAL A 468 -50.63 -33.32 24.64
C VAL A 468 -49.79 -32.51 23.65
N VAL A 469 -49.14 -31.48 24.16
CA VAL A 469 -48.17 -30.66 23.42
C VAL A 469 -46.86 -30.70 24.20
N SER A 470 -45.77 -31.08 23.56
CA SER A 470 -44.45 -30.97 24.16
C SER A 470 -43.92 -29.53 24.12
N THR A 471 -42.90 -29.26 24.90
CA THR A 471 -42.16 -28.00 24.94
C THR A 471 -41.57 -27.63 23.57
N ASN A 472 -41.15 -28.60 22.76
CA ASN A 472 -40.80 -28.41 21.35
C ASN A 472 -41.99 -28.20 20.37
N GLN A 473 -43.22 -27.98 20.88
CA GLN A 473 -44.48 -27.77 20.13
C GLN A 473 -45.01 -28.98 19.34
N GLN A 474 -44.41 -30.16 19.47
CA GLN A 474 -44.96 -31.37 18.87
C GLN A 474 -46.29 -31.74 19.56
N LYS A 475 -47.32 -31.99 18.75
CA LYS A 475 -48.62 -32.46 19.24
C LYS A 475 -48.64 -33.98 19.17
N MET A 476 -49.00 -34.63 20.27
CA MET A 476 -49.25 -36.07 20.31
C MET A 476 -50.70 -36.33 20.68
N ILE A 477 -51.28 -37.30 19.99
CA ILE A 477 -52.60 -37.84 20.28
C ILE A 477 -52.44 -39.34 20.47
N GLY A 478 -53.03 -39.88 21.53
CA GLY A 478 -53.07 -41.30 21.80
C GLY A 478 -54.41 -41.72 22.38
N HIS A 479 -54.55 -43.01 22.70
CA HIS A 479 -55.74 -43.54 23.35
C HIS A 479 -55.37 -44.48 24.49
N PHE A 480 -56.28 -44.67 25.42
CA PHE A 480 -56.14 -45.59 26.55
C PHE A 480 -57.51 -46.13 26.96
N SER A 481 -57.53 -47.30 27.59
CA SER A 481 -58.76 -47.94 28.06
C SER A 481 -58.99 -47.73 29.55
N LEU A 482 -60.19 -47.29 29.92
CA LEU A 482 -60.68 -47.38 31.30
C LEU A 482 -61.28 -48.77 31.49
N LYS A 483 -60.77 -49.56 32.45
CA LYS A 483 -61.29 -50.90 32.78
C LYS A 483 -61.83 -50.93 34.20
N ARG A 484 -62.99 -51.56 34.43
CA ARG A 484 -63.58 -51.77 35.77
C ARG A 484 -63.99 -53.20 35.99
#